data_AF-A0A0B7KKF2-F1
#
_entry.id   AF-A0A0B7KKF2-F1
#
_cell.length_a   1.000
_cell.length_b   1.000
_cell.length_c   1.000
_cell.angle_alpha   90.00
_cell.angle_beta   90.00
_cell.angle_gamma   90.00
#
_symmetry.space_group_name_H-M   'P 1'
#
loop_
_entity.id
_entity.type
_entity.pdbx_description
1 polymer ?
#
loop_
_entity_poly.entity_id
_entity_poly.type
_entity_poly.pdbx_seq_one_letter_code
_entity_poly.pdbx_strand_id
1 'polypeptide(L)'
;MVNNLEQKIVLSQLPVAEGACFGSHIEDHELTCLPNTRVDLLQDWVKNPEGARVFWLNGMAGTGKSTISRTVAQRLDDDKMLGASFFFKTGEAERSTLSRFFSTIAADMVIKVPEVSTAVKEALHEDADFRKRVPGQQPKNLVIEPLMRSQGHRPDHPIVLIVDALDERKRDQEIYLLINLFTDFSPMKMSQLKIFITSRPEIPNRRAFGKATAGSYHPVILHELPEP
;
A
#
# COMPACT_ATOMS: atom_id res chain seq x y z
N MET A 1 4.75 -14.81 -23.43
CA MET A 1 5.92 -15.34 -22.69
C MET A 1 7.09 -14.34 -22.71
N VAL A 2 6.86 -13.13 -22.19
CA VAL A 2 7.90 -12.14 -21.90
C VAL A 2 7.57 -11.69 -20.49
N ASN A 3 8.21 -12.21 -19.44
CA ASN A 3 7.99 -11.70 -18.07
C ASN A 3 9.12 -12.08 -17.08
N ASN A 4 9.73 -13.27 -17.16
CA ASN A 4 10.69 -13.68 -16.11
C ASN A 4 12.01 -12.88 -16.09
N LEU A 5 12.64 -12.63 -17.25
CA LEU A 5 13.94 -11.94 -17.29
C LEU A 5 13.82 -10.44 -16.99
N GLU A 6 12.76 -9.80 -17.49
CA GLU A 6 12.52 -8.38 -17.26
C GLU A 6 12.21 -8.09 -15.79
N GLN A 7 11.31 -8.87 -15.17
CA GLN A 7 11.02 -8.76 -13.75
C GLN A 7 12.30 -8.91 -12.92
N LYS A 8 13.15 -9.91 -13.22
CA LYS A 8 14.44 -10.08 -12.53
C LYS A 8 15.36 -8.86 -12.64
N ILE A 9 15.44 -8.25 -13.82
CA ILE A 9 16.25 -7.04 -14.04
C ILE A 9 15.70 -5.87 -13.22
N VAL A 10 14.38 -5.66 -13.24
CA VAL A 10 13.73 -4.60 -12.47
C VAL A 10 13.93 -4.79 -10.97
N LEU A 11 13.65 -6.00 -10.47
CA LEU A 11 13.79 -6.35 -9.05
C LEU A 11 15.23 -6.17 -8.55
N SER A 12 16.24 -6.48 -9.36
CA SER A 12 17.65 -6.29 -8.99
C SER A 12 18.06 -4.83 -8.76
N GLN A 13 17.25 -3.87 -9.24
CA GLN A 13 17.52 -2.44 -9.12
C GLN A 13 16.79 -1.80 -7.94
N LEU A 14 15.77 -2.47 -7.39
CA LEU A 14 14.91 -1.95 -6.33
C LEU A 14 15.43 -2.39 -4.95
N PRO A 15 15.86 -1.47 -4.08
CA PRO A 15 16.26 -1.81 -2.71
C PRO A 15 15.03 -2.16 -1.86
N VAL A 16 14.76 -3.43 -1.64
CA VAL A 16 13.62 -3.91 -0.82
C VAL A 16 13.94 -3.87 0.66
N ALA A 17 13.01 -3.42 1.50
CA ALA A 17 13.12 -3.53 2.96
C ALA A 17 12.79 -4.96 3.40
N GLU A 18 13.76 -5.65 3.99
CA GLU A 18 13.60 -7.06 4.34
C GLU A 18 12.49 -7.27 5.39
N GLY A 19 11.62 -8.22 5.12
CA GLY A 19 10.50 -8.57 5.98
C GLY A 19 9.34 -7.55 5.98
N ALA A 20 9.38 -6.50 5.16
CA ALA A 20 8.36 -5.45 5.18
C ALA A 20 7.10 -5.80 4.37
N CYS A 21 7.12 -6.88 3.57
CA CYS A 21 6.00 -7.31 2.74
C CYS A 21 5.34 -8.57 3.31
N PHE A 22 4.05 -8.73 3.04
CA PHE A 22 3.32 -9.96 3.27
C PHE A 22 3.94 -11.13 2.50
N GLY A 23 4.09 -12.28 3.16
CA GLY A 23 4.73 -13.48 2.60
C GLY A 23 6.27 -13.45 2.62
N SER A 24 6.87 -12.44 3.26
CA SER A 24 8.31 -12.49 3.56
C SER A 24 8.56 -13.43 4.75
N HIS A 25 9.48 -14.38 4.57
CA HIS A 25 9.78 -15.49 5.50
C HIS A 25 10.08 -15.12 6.96
N ILE A 26 10.20 -13.83 7.30
CA ILE A 26 10.49 -13.34 8.65
C ILE A 26 9.22 -13.26 9.51
N GLU A 27 8.02 -13.26 8.91
CA GLU A 27 6.77 -12.90 9.63
C GLU A 27 5.66 -13.96 9.56
N ASP A 28 5.95 -15.17 9.08
CA ASP A 28 5.00 -16.30 8.98
C ASP A 28 4.44 -16.78 10.34
N HIS A 29 4.86 -16.16 11.45
CA HIS A 29 4.38 -16.44 12.80
C HIS A 29 3.50 -15.34 13.40
N GLU A 30 3.21 -14.25 12.66
CA GLU A 30 2.25 -13.26 13.15
C GLU A 30 0.81 -13.72 12.96
N LEU A 31 0.05 -13.70 14.07
CA LEU A 31 -1.32 -14.19 14.16
C LEU A 31 -2.23 -13.46 13.15
N THR A 32 -2.93 -14.21 12.30
CA THR A 32 -4.12 -13.72 11.59
C THR A 32 -5.34 -13.77 12.52
N CYS A 33 -6.36 -12.97 12.23
CA CYS A 33 -7.64 -13.05 12.92
C CYS A 33 -8.29 -14.42 12.68
N LEU A 34 -9.20 -14.81 13.57
CA LEU A 34 -10.08 -15.96 13.36
C LEU A 34 -10.97 -15.73 12.12
N PRO A 35 -11.42 -16.80 11.43
CA PRO A 35 -12.36 -16.69 10.32
C PRO A 35 -13.63 -15.91 10.71
N ASN A 36 -14.22 -15.17 9.76
CA ASN A 36 -15.46 -14.37 9.93
C ASN A 36 -15.35 -13.21 10.93
N THR A 37 -14.15 -12.66 11.11
CA THR A 37 -13.95 -11.41 11.85
C THR A 37 -14.18 -10.20 10.94
N ARG A 38 -14.03 -8.98 11.47
CA ARG A 38 -14.30 -7.64 10.90
C ARG A 38 -13.72 -7.32 9.50
N VAL A 39 -13.18 -8.30 8.80
CA VAL A 39 -12.68 -8.32 7.42
C VAL A 39 -13.80 -8.23 6.38
N ASP A 40 -15.03 -8.66 6.69
CA ASP A 40 -16.15 -8.60 5.74
C ASP A 40 -16.48 -7.17 5.29
N LEU A 41 -16.36 -6.19 6.20
CA LEU A 41 -16.51 -4.76 5.87
C LEU A 41 -15.53 -4.28 4.78
N LEU A 42 -14.41 -4.97 4.62
CA LEU A 42 -13.39 -4.63 3.64
C LEU A 42 -13.69 -5.24 2.26
N GLN A 43 -14.45 -6.34 2.21
CA GLN A 43 -14.83 -6.97 0.94
C GLN A 43 -15.73 -6.04 0.11
N ASP A 44 -16.72 -5.42 0.75
CA ASP A 44 -17.62 -4.47 0.09
C ASP A 44 -16.85 -3.24 -0.41
N TRP A 45 -15.91 -2.74 0.38
CA TRP A 45 -15.08 -1.60 -0.01
C TRP A 45 -14.16 -1.91 -1.20
N VAL A 46 -13.50 -3.08 -1.20
CA VAL A 46 -12.60 -3.50 -2.29
C VAL A 46 -13.38 -3.62 -3.60
N LYS A 47 -14.57 -4.23 -3.55
CA LYS A 47 -15.38 -4.53 -4.74
C LYS A 47 -16.21 -3.36 -5.26
N ASN A 48 -16.34 -2.27 -4.50
CA ASN A 48 -17.09 -1.09 -4.92
C ASN A 48 -16.22 -0.11 -5.73
N PRO A 49 -16.31 -0.05 -7.08
CA PRO A 49 -15.48 0.84 -7.90
C PRO A 49 -15.80 2.33 -7.73
N GLU A 50 -17.01 2.66 -7.26
CA GLU A 50 -17.43 4.05 -6.99
C GLU A 50 -17.17 4.47 -5.54
N GLY A 51 -16.85 3.50 -4.67
CA GLY A 51 -16.51 3.75 -3.28
C GLY A 51 -15.16 4.45 -3.12
N ALA A 52 -14.89 4.91 -1.90
CA ALA A 52 -13.63 5.55 -1.55
C ALA A 52 -12.41 4.72 -1.99
N ARG A 53 -11.35 5.40 -2.43
CA ARG A 53 -10.11 4.74 -2.85
C ARG A 53 -9.31 4.22 -1.67
N VAL A 54 -9.32 4.98 -0.58
CA VAL A 54 -8.55 4.67 0.63
C VAL A 54 -9.52 4.19 1.72
N PHE A 55 -9.24 3.06 2.35
CA PHE A 55 -9.88 2.65 3.58
C PHE A 55 -8.89 2.87 4.72
N TRP A 56 -9.26 3.73 5.68
CA TRP A 56 -8.40 4.06 6.79
C TRP A 56 -8.93 3.43 8.08
N LEU A 57 -8.34 2.31 8.47
CA LEU A 57 -8.63 1.65 9.74
C LEU A 57 -7.77 2.26 10.85
N ASN A 58 -8.40 3.01 11.74
CA ASN A 58 -7.71 3.66 12.85
C ASN A 58 -8.14 3.13 14.22
N GLY A 59 -7.27 3.27 15.21
CA GLY A 59 -7.51 2.77 16.56
C GLY A 59 -6.26 2.83 17.42
N MET A 60 -6.41 2.69 18.73
CA MET A 60 -5.31 2.77 19.70
C MET A 60 -4.30 1.62 19.55
N ALA A 61 -3.15 1.73 20.20
CA ALA A 61 -2.18 0.64 20.27
C ALA A 61 -2.84 -0.61 20.90
N GLY A 62 -2.45 -1.81 20.44
CA GLY A 62 -2.96 -3.06 20.98
C GLY A 62 -4.38 -3.46 20.53
N THR A 63 -5.08 -2.66 19.71
CA THR A 63 -6.45 -3.00 19.25
C THR A 63 -6.50 -4.03 18.12
N GLY A 64 -5.37 -4.63 17.71
CA GLY A 64 -5.32 -5.67 16.67
C GLY A 64 -5.34 -5.18 15.22
N LYS A 65 -5.02 -3.90 14.94
CA LYS A 65 -4.99 -3.36 13.57
C LYS A 65 -4.04 -4.12 12.63
N SER A 66 -2.82 -4.42 13.09
CA SER A 66 -1.84 -5.17 12.31
C SER A 66 -2.25 -6.63 12.07
N THR A 67 -2.93 -7.24 13.05
CA THR A 67 -3.55 -8.57 12.87
C THR A 67 -4.62 -8.53 11.76
N ILE A 68 -5.46 -7.50 11.75
CA ILE A 68 -6.46 -7.30 10.68
C ILE A 68 -5.78 -7.07 9.33
N SER A 69 -4.78 -6.19 9.25
CA SER A 69 -4.11 -5.90 7.98
C SER A 69 -3.40 -7.12 7.38
N ARG A 70 -2.81 -7.99 8.20
CA ARG A 70 -2.26 -9.28 7.74
C ARG A 70 -3.33 -10.26 7.27
N THR A 71 -4.44 -10.34 8.00
CA THR A 71 -5.58 -11.20 7.59
C THR A 71 -6.15 -10.76 6.25
N VAL A 72 -6.25 -9.44 6.06
CA VAL A 72 -6.68 -8.81 4.81
C VAL A 72 -5.65 -9.10 3.71
N ALA A 73 -4.36 -8.99 4.00
CA ALA A 73 -3.30 -9.32 3.05
C ALA A 73 -3.39 -10.78 2.58
N GLN A 74 -3.50 -11.74 3.51
CA GLN A 74 -3.67 -13.16 3.18
C GLN A 74 -4.87 -13.37 2.27
N ARG A 75 -6.03 -12.83 2.66
CA ARG A 75 -7.26 -13.01 1.88
C ARG A 75 -7.15 -12.43 0.47
N LEU A 76 -6.57 -11.24 0.35
CA LEU A 76 -6.38 -10.59 -0.94
C LEU A 76 -5.33 -11.30 -1.80
N ASP A 77 -4.31 -11.92 -1.21
CA ASP A 77 -3.33 -12.72 -1.92
C ASP A 77 -3.94 -14.04 -2.46
N ASP A 78 -4.79 -14.69 -1.65
CA ASP A 78 -5.57 -15.86 -2.04
C ASP A 78 -6.51 -15.52 -3.21
N ASP A 79 -7.20 -14.38 -3.12
CA ASP A 79 -8.12 -13.87 -4.15
C ASP A 79 -7.39 -13.19 -5.34
N LYS A 80 -6.04 -13.16 -5.35
CA LYS A 80 -5.18 -12.52 -6.38
C LYS A 80 -5.43 -11.02 -6.58
N MET A 81 -5.99 -10.34 -5.59
CA MET A 81 -6.22 -8.91 -5.57
C MET A 81 -5.11 -8.12 -4.85
N LEU A 82 -4.23 -8.77 -4.08
CA LEU A 82 -3.12 -8.08 -3.41
C LEU A 82 -2.08 -7.64 -4.44
N GLY A 83 -1.90 -6.32 -4.60
CA GLY A 83 -0.88 -5.75 -5.47
C GLY A 83 0.44 -5.50 -4.76
N ALA A 84 0.37 -5.02 -3.52
CA ALA A 84 1.55 -4.79 -2.69
C ALA A 84 1.19 -4.67 -1.21
N SER A 85 2.18 -4.81 -0.37
CA SER A 85 2.06 -4.56 1.06
C SER A 85 3.32 -3.95 1.65
N PHE A 86 3.16 -3.08 2.63
CA PHE A 86 4.24 -2.57 3.45
C PHE A 86 3.81 -2.46 4.91
N PHE A 87 4.52 -3.15 5.79
CA PHE A 87 4.31 -3.14 7.23
C PHE A 87 5.40 -2.29 7.89
N PHE A 88 5.05 -1.07 8.30
CA PHE A 88 5.98 -0.20 9.00
C PHE A 88 6.30 -0.76 10.39
N LYS A 89 7.57 -0.65 10.79
CA LYS A 89 8.02 -1.09 12.11
C LYS A 89 9.06 -0.13 12.67
N THR A 90 8.83 0.39 13.87
CA THR A 90 9.79 1.27 14.55
C THR A 90 11.03 0.50 14.98
N GLY A 91 12.20 1.14 14.89
CA GLY A 91 13.48 0.56 15.26
C GLY A 91 14.20 -0.15 14.12
N GLU A 92 13.50 -0.48 13.03
CA GLU A 92 14.08 -1.06 11.83
C GLU A 92 14.28 0.03 10.77
N ALA A 93 15.53 0.49 10.62
CA ALA A 93 15.88 1.63 9.77
C ALA A 93 15.41 1.45 8.31
N GLU A 94 15.44 0.21 7.81
CA GLU A 94 14.99 -0.11 6.45
C GLU A 94 13.47 -0.01 6.30
N ARG A 95 12.73 -0.34 7.35
CA ARG A 95 11.27 -0.17 7.40
C ARG A 95 10.88 1.23 7.87
N SER A 96 11.84 2.16 8.03
CA SER A 96 11.60 3.51 8.53
C SER A 96 11.69 4.65 7.52
N THR A 97 11.93 4.37 6.23
CA THR A 97 12.13 5.43 5.21
C THR A 97 11.13 5.37 4.06
N LEU A 98 10.78 6.55 3.51
CA LEU A 98 9.93 6.64 2.31
C LEU A 98 10.58 6.02 1.07
N SER A 99 11.89 6.19 0.89
CA SER A 99 12.60 5.61 -0.25
C SER A 99 12.43 4.09 -0.28
N ARG A 100 12.65 3.43 0.87
CA ARG A 100 12.42 1.99 1.02
C ARG A 100 10.96 1.60 0.87
N PHE A 101 10.02 2.42 1.35
CA PHE A 101 8.60 2.20 1.12
C PHE A 101 8.27 2.10 -0.38
N PHE A 102 8.66 3.10 -1.18
CA PHE A 102 8.34 3.11 -2.61
C PHE A 102 9.04 2.00 -3.39
N SER A 103 10.32 1.74 -3.13
CA SER A 103 11.05 0.66 -3.82
C SER A 103 10.49 -0.71 -3.46
N THR A 104 10.08 -0.92 -2.21
CA THR A 104 9.49 -2.17 -1.74
C THR A 104 8.10 -2.39 -2.33
N ILE A 105 7.24 -1.36 -2.32
CA ILE A 105 5.92 -1.43 -2.97
C ILE A 105 6.08 -1.71 -4.47
N ALA A 106 6.98 -1.01 -5.16
CA ALA A 106 7.22 -1.25 -6.59
C ALA A 106 7.71 -2.69 -6.86
N ALA A 107 8.60 -3.22 -6.01
CA ALA A 107 9.09 -4.59 -6.16
C ALA A 107 7.97 -5.61 -5.94
N ASP A 108 7.17 -5.44 -4.89
CA ASP A 108 6.03 -6.33 -4.57
C ASP A 108 4.99 -6.30 -5.71
N MET A 109 4.74 -5.13 -6.30
CA MET A 109 3.87 -5.00 -7.48
C MET A 109 4.43 -5.69 -8.73
N VAL A 110 5.73 -5.58 -9.00
CA VAL A 110 6.35 -6.27 -10.14
C VAL A 110 6.18 -7.78 -10.02
N ILE A 111 6.19 -8.31 -8.79
CA ILE A 111 5.97 -9.73 -8.49
C ILE A 111 4.50 -10.11 -8.66
N LYS A 112 3.58 -9.35 -8.04
CA LYS A 112 2.15 -9.69 -7.94
C LYS A 112 1.29 -9.23 -9.12
N VAL A 113 1.73 -8.21 -9.85
CA VAL A 113 1.07 -7.61 -11.01
C VAL A 113 2.10 -7.46 -12.15
N PRO A 114 2.48 -8.56 -12.83
CA PRO A 114 3.56 -8.55 -13.82
C PRO A 114 3.42 -7.48 -14.92
N GLU A 115 2.20 -7.06 -15.23
CA GLU A 115 1.87 -6.04 -16.23
C GLU A 115 2.41 -4.65 -15.88
N VAL A 116 2.76 -4.40 -14.61
CA VAL A 116 3.42 -3.15 -14.21
C VAL A 116 4.93 -3.17 -14.49
N SER A 117 5.53 -4.33 -14.77
CA SER A 117 7.00 -4.50 -14.84
C SER A 117 7.65 -3.54 -15.82
N THR A 118 7.10 -3.43 -17.04
CA THR A 118 7.65 -2.53 -18.07
C THR A 118 7.53 -1.07 -17.67
N ALA A 119 6.39 -0.66 -17.10
CA ALA A 119 6.21 0.73 -16.68
C ALA A 119 7.10 1.09 -15.47
N VAL A 120 7.35 0.15 -14.55
CA VAL A 120 8.32 0.34 -13.45
C VAL A 120 9.74 0.43 -14.00
N LYS A 121 10.08 -0.40 -14.99
CA LYS A 121 11.39 -0.36 -15.66
C LYS A 121 11.64 0.99 -16.33
N GLU A 122 10.65 1.50 -17.08
CA GLU A 122 10.71 2.82 -17.70
C GLU A 122 10.91 3.93 -16.66
N ALA A 123 10.13 3.90 -15.57
CA ALA A 123 10.28 4.86 -14.49
C ALA A 123 11.69 4.83 -13.86
N LEU A 124 12.28 3.64 -13.69
CA LEU A 124 13.66 3.49 -13.20
C LEU A 124 14.70 4.03 -14.20
N HIS A 125 14.47 3.90 -15.50
CA HIS A 125 15.38 4.43 -16.54
C HIS A 125 15.27 5.96 -16.68
N GLU A 126 14.05 6.50 -16.65
CA GLU A 126 13.79 7.94 -16.64
C GLU A 126 14.37 8.60 -15.38
N ASP A 127 14.50 7.85 -14.29
CA ASP A 127 15.04 8.27 -13.00
C ASP A 127 16.42 7.63 -12.69
N ALA A 128 17.38 7.74 -13.61
CA ALA A 128 18.75 7.23 -13.42
C ALA A 128 19.48 7.80 -12.16
N ASP A 129 18.91 8.82 -11.53
CA ASP A 129 19.37 9.44 -10.27
C ASP A 129 18.42 9.16 -9.08
N PHE A 130 17.56 8.12 -9.18
CA PHE A 130 16.62 7.66 -8.15
C PHE A 130 17.29 7.52 -6.77
N ARG A 131 18.56 7.09 -6.76
CA ARG A 131 19.38 6.94 -5.53
C ARG A 131 19.92 8.25 -4.96
N LYS A 132 19.87 9.38 -5.70
CA LYS A 132 20.53 10.65 -5.36
C LYS A 132 19.59 11.86 -5.21
N ARG A 133 18.30 11.76 -5.56
CA ARG A 133 17.34 12.89 -5.42
C ARG A 133 16.75 13.05 -4.02
N VAL A 134 16.28 14.27 -3.75
CA VAL A 134 15.63 14.69 -2.50
C VAL A 134 14.31 13.91 -2.28
N PRO A 135 13.98 13.48 -1.04
CA PRO A 135 12.84 12.60 -0.69
C PRO A 135 11.40 13.02 -1.07
N GLY A 136 11.19 14.03 -1.92
CA GLY A 136 9.86 14.50 -2.33
C GLY A 136 9.45 14.19 -3.78
N GLN A 137 10.39 13.84 -4.67
CA GLN A 137 10.11 13.57 -6.10
C GLN A 137 10.09 12.08 -6.47
N GLN A 138 10.64 11.22 -5.62
CA GLN A 138 10.67 9.75 -5.76
C GLN A 138 9.30 9.00 -5.73
N PRO A 139 8.23 9.47 -5.05
CA PRO A 139 7.03 8.67 -4.76
C PRO A 139 6.16 8.23 -5.94
N LYS A 140 5.79 9.19 -6.80
CA LYS A 140 4.66 9.04 -7.73
C LYS A 140 5.04 8.20 -8.93
N ASN A 141 6.25 8.41 -9.44
CA ASN A 141 6.72 7.83 -10.68
C ASN A 141 7.00 6.32 -10.55
N LEU A 142 7.26 5.81 -9.34
CA LEU A 142 7.61 4.41 -9.14
C LEU A 142 6.42 3.50 -8.78
N VAL A 143 5.34 4.06 -8.25
CA VAL A 143 4.18 3.29 -7.76
C VAL A 143 2.90 3.67 -8.48
N ILE A 144 2.54 4.96 -8.47
CA ILE A 144 1.24 5.38 -9.00
C ILE A 144 1.25 5.47 -10.53
N GLU A 145 2.31 5.99 -11.12
CA GLU A 145 2.41 6.13 -12.57
C GLU A 145 2.52 4.78 -13.31
N PRO A 146 3.31 3.79 -12.84
CA PRO A 146 3.38 2.48 -13.49
C PRO A 146 2.05 1.75 -13.45
N LEU A 147 1.31 1.93 -12.35
CA LEU A 147 -0.08 1.59 -12.29
C LEU A 147 -0.83 2.31 -13.41
N MET A 148 -0.89 3.64 -13.43
CA MET A 148 -1.71 4.36 -14.40
C MET A 148 -1.45 3.95 -15.86
N ARG A 149 -0.18 3.74 -16.25
CA ARG A 149 0.25 3.33 -17.60
C ARG A 149 -0.17 1.89 -17.97
N SER A 150 -0.28 0.99 -16.99
CA SER A 150 -0.62 -0.43 -17.22
C SER A 150 -2.12 -0.72 -17.35
N GLN A 151 -3.01 0.26 -17.13
CA GLN A 151 -4.47 0.04 -17.03
C GLN A 151 -5.10 -0.75 -18.17
N GLY A 152 -4.64 -0.59 -19.41
CA GLY A 152 -5.17 -1.34 -20.56
C GLY A 152 -4.84 -2.83 -20.59
N HIS A 153 -3.93 -3.28 -19.71
CA HIS A 153 -3.46 -4.66 -19.64
C HIS A 153 -3.74 -5.31 -18.27
N ARG A 154 -4.42 -4.61 -17.36
CA ARG A 154 -4.63 -5.09 -16.01
C ARG A 154 -5.72 -6.15 -15.93
N PRO A 155 -5.74 -6.93 -14.84
CA PRO A 155 -6.89 -7.76 -14.52
C PRO A 155 -8.18 -6.94 -14.39
N ASP A 156 -9.32 -7.55 -14.68
CA ASP A 156 -10.65 -6.95 -14.50
C ASP A 156 -11.05 -6.80 -13.02
N HIS A 157 -10.18 -7.18 -12.08
CA HIS A 157 -10.41 -7.09 -10.64
C HIS A 157 -9.62 -5.96 -9.98
N PRO A 158 -10.04 -5.50 -8.78
CA PRO A 158 -9.28 -4.53 -8.00
C PRO A 158 -7.86 -5.01 -7.68
N ILE A 159 -6.94 -4.05 -7.59
CA ILE A 159 -5.58 -4.21 -7.06
C ILE A 159 -5.50 -3.43 -5.76
N VAL A 160 -5.11 -4.10 -4.68
CA VAL A 160 -5.07 -3.52 -3.35
C VAL A 160 -3.62 -3.31 -2.88
N LEU A 161 -3.32 -2.11 -2.38
CA LEU A 161 -2.09 -1.80 -1.66
C LEU A 161 -2.40 -1.74 -0.17
N ILE A 162 -1.61 -2.44 0.65
CA ILE A 162 -1.71 -2.41 2.12
C ILE A 162 -0.56 -1.60 2.70
N VAL A 163 -0.89 -0.64 3.57
CA VAL A 163 0.08 0.15 4.33
C VAL A 163 -0.27 0.04 5.82
N ASP A 164 0.44 -0.81 6.53
CA ASP A 164 0.21 -1.02 7.97
C ASP A 164 1.08 -0.09 8.81
N ALA A 165 0.51 0.40 9.91
CA ALA A 165 1.16 1.19 10.94
C ALA A 165 1.80 2.50 10.42
N LEU A 166 1.05 3.26 9.60
CA LEU A 166 1.52 4.54 9.02
C LEU A 166 2.01 5.54 10.09
N ASP A 167 1.50 5.47 11.31
CA ASP A 167 1.94 6.30 12.44
C ASP A 167 3.33 5.96 12.98
N GLU A 168 3.93 4.83 12.61
CA GLU A 168 5.33 4.51 12.92
C GLU A 168 6.31 5.37 12.09
N ARG A 169 5.82 6.41 11.41
CA ARG A 169 6.62 7.47 10.78
C ARG A 169 6.91 8.59 11.76
N LYS A 170 8.19 8.96 11.84
CA LYS A 170 8.66 10.01 12.76
C LYS A 170 8.44 11.43 12.24
N ARG A 171 8.07 11.61 10.97
CA ARG A 171 7.97 12.92 10.32
C ARG A 171 6.59 13.13 9.72
N ASP A 172 5.87 14.10 10.27
CA ASP A 172 4.54 14.52 9.80
C ASP A 172 4.50 14.75 8.29
N GLN A 173 5.52 15.40 7.71
CA GLN A 173 5.59 15.69 6.28
C GLN A 173 5.52 14.44 5.40
N GLU A 174 6.09 13.32 5.86
CA GLU A 174 6.07 12.05 5.13
C GLU A 174 4.68 11.41 5.16
N ILE A 175 3.98 11.51 6.30
CA ILE A 175 2.58 11.09 6.45
C ILE A 175 1.68 11.89 5.50
N TYR A 176 1.83 13.22 5.49
CA TYR A 176 1.06 14.08 4.58
C TYR A 176 1.33 13.72 3.11
N LEU A 177 2.59 13.49 2.74
CA LEU A 177 2.96 13.12 1.38
C LEU A 177 2.31 11.80 0.95
N LEU A 178 2.33 10.77 1.81
CA LEU A 178 1.75 9.47 1.51
C LEU A 178 0.23 9.54 1.38
N ILE A 179 -0.45 10.22 2.31
CA ILE A 179 -1.90 10.35 2.27
C ILE A 179 -2.31 11.13 1.02
N ASN A 180 -1.67 12.26 0.73
CA ASN A 180 -1.95 13.04 -0.49
C ASN A 180 -1.72 12.21 -1.75
N LEU A 181 -0.65 11.40 -1.81
CA LEU A 181 -0.38 10.50 -2.94
C LEU A 181 -1.49 9.47 -3.16
N PHE A 182 -2.30 9.16 -2.16
CA PHE A 182 -3.36 8.17 -2.26
C PHE A 182 -4.74 8.79 -2.45
N THR A 183 -4.92 10.03 -1.98
CA THR A 183 -6.21 10.73 -2.03
C THR A 183 -6.33 11.75 -3.16
N ASP A 184 -5.23 12.34 -3.63
CA ASP A 184 -5.22 13.44 -4.61
C ASP A 184 -5.22 12.96 -6.08
N PHE A 185 -6.22 12.17 -6.45
CA PHE A 185 -6.39 11.66 -7.82
C PHE A 185 -7.85 11.65 -8.26
N SER A 186 -8.09 12.05 -9.51
CA SER A 186 -9.40 11.97 -10.15
C SER A 186 -9.97 10.52 -10.08
N PRO A 187 -11.22 10.33 -9.61
CA PRO A 187 -11.86 9.02 -9.47
C PRO A 187 -11.78 8.16 -10.74
N MET A 188 -11.94 8.78 -11.91
CA MET A 188 -12.02 8.10 -13.21
C MET A 188 -10.71 7.44 -13.66
N LYS A 189 -9.55 7.85 -13.13
CA LYS A 189 -8.25 7.39 -13.64
C LYS A 189 -7.69 6.15 -12.94
N MET A 190 -8.28 5.68 -11.84
CA MET A 190 -7.69 4.63 -10.97
C MET A 190 -8.75 3.86 -10.17
N SER A 191 -9.93 3.56 -10.75
CA SER A 191 -11.03 2.89 -10.03
C SER A 191 -10.68 1.49 -9.50
N GLN A 192 -9.76 0.80 -10.17
CA GLN A 192 -9.28 -0.51 -9.75
C GLN A 192 -8.22 -0.47 -8.64
N LEU A 193 -7.58 0.67 -8.37
CA LEU A 193 -6.60 0.75 -7.28
C LEU A 193 -7.34 1.03 -5.96
N LYS A 194 -7.12 0.18 -4.96
CA LYS A 194 -7.63 0.33 -3.60
C LYS A 194 -6.47 0.36 -2.62
N ILE A 195 -6.60 1.15 -1.55
CA ILE A 195 -5.50 1.36 -0.59
C ILE A 195 -6.02 1.19 0.82
N PHE A 196 -5.54 0.17 1.51
CA PHE A 196 -5.90 -0.10 2.89
C PHE A 196 -4.78 0.41 3.80
N ILE A 197 -5.11 1.36 4.68
CA ILE A 197 -4.15 2.01 5.57
C ILE A 197 -4.57 1.76 7.02
N THR A 198 -3.63 1.33 7.84
CA THR A 198 -3.83 1.33 9.30
C THR A 198 -2.97 2.40 9.96
N SER A 199 -3.52 3.06 10.98
CA SER A 199 -2.73 3.93 11.85
C SER A 199 -3.38 4.20 13.21
N ARG A 200 -2.64 4.77 14.14
CA ARG A 200 -3.23 5.48 15.29
C ARG A 200 -3.85 6.81 14.84
N PRO A 201 -4.93 7.27 15.48
CA PRO A 201 -5.58 8.56 15.17
C PRO A 201 -4.80 9.75 15.78
N GLU A 202 -3.47 9.74 15.64
CA GLU A 202 -2.62 10.83 16.08
C GLU A 202 -2.86 12.10 15.25
N ILE A 203 -2.44 13.25 15.78
CA ILE A 203 -2.67 14.56 15.17
C ILE A 203 -2.21 14.63 13.70
N PRO A 204 -1.03 14.13 13.31
CA PRO A 204 -0.56 14.19 11.92
C PRO A 204 -1.50 13.43 10.96
N ASN A 205 -1.91 12.21 11.32
CA ASN A 205 -2.81 11.39 10.51
C ASN A 205 -4.19 12.04 10.38
N ARG A 206 -4.80 12.48 11.49
CA ARG A 206 -6.12 13.14 11.47
C ARG A 206 -6.11 14.42 10.63
N ARG A 207 -5.06 15.23 10.73
CA ARG A 207 -4.92 16.45 9.94
C ARG A 207 -4.68 16.15 8.46
N ALA A 208 -3.90 15.12 8.14
CA ALA A 208 -3.65 14.73 6.76
C ALA A 208 -4.92 14.22 6.08
N PHE A 209 -5.63 13.27 6.68
CA PHE A 209 -6.92 12.79 6.16
C PHE A 209 -8.00 13.88 6.17
N GLY A 210 -8.02 14.76 7.17
CA GLY A 210 -8.95 15.90 7.20
C GLY A 210 -8.75 16.92 6.07
N LYS A 211 -7.58 16.93 5.42
CA LYS A 211 -7.29 17.76 4.25
C LYS A 211 -7.44 17.02 2.91
N ALA A 212 -7.68 15.71 2.95
CA ALA A 212 -7.82 14.90 1.74
C ALA A 212 -9.09 15.26 0.97
N THR A 213 -9.09 14.98 -0.33
CA THR A 213 -10.24 15.18 -1.22
C THR A 213 -11.49 14.50 -0.68
N ALA A 214 -12.62 15.20 -0.65
CA ALA A 214 -13.87 14.64 -0.15
C ALA A 214 -14.25 13.35 -0.91
N GLY A 215 -14.67 12.32 -0.18
CA GLY A 215 -15.01 11.01 -0.73
C GLY A 215 -13.82 10.13 -1.16
N SER A 216 -12.58 10.62 -1.07
CA SER A 216 -11.39 9.84 -1.45
C SER A 216 -11.00 8.75 -0.44
N TYR A 217 -11.44 8.88 0.81
CA TYR A 217 -11.18 7.92 1.88
C TYR A 217 -12.41 7.60 2.74
N HIS A 218 -12.44 6.40 3.31
CA HIS A 218 -13.45 5.91 4.23
C HIS A 218 -12.80 5.63 5.60
N PRO A 219 -13.04 6.46 6.63
CA PRO A 219 -12.48 6.26 7.96
C PRO A 219 -13.28 5.25 8.77
N VAL A 220 -12.60 4.31 9.43
CA VAL A 220 -13.22 3.35 10.36
C VAL A 220 -12.42 3.31 11.65
N ILE A 221 -13.10 3.49 12.78
CA ILE A 221 -12.51 3.44 14.12
C ILE A 221 -12.74 2.03 14.69
N LEU A 222 -11.66 1.26 14.82
CA LEU A 222 -11.75 -0.18 15.12
C LEU A 222 -12.48 -0.49 16.44
N HIS A 223 -12.31 0.34 17.47
CA HIS A 223 -12.96 0.12 18.77
C HIS A 223 -14.40 0.64 18.84
N GLU A 224 -14.88 1.33 17.80
CA GLU A 224 -16.28 1.76 17.67
C GLU A 224 -17.09 0.79 16.81
N LEU A 225 -16.43 -0.15 16.12
CA LEU A 225 -17.13 -1.21 15.42
C LEU A 225 -17.82 -2.15 16.42
N PRO A 226 -19.02 -2.65 16.09
CA PRO A 226 -19.68 -3.69 16.88
C PRO A 226 -18.74 -4.88 17.14
N GLU A 227 -18.90 -5.53 18.29
CA GLU A 227 -18.28 -6.84 18.47
C GLU A 227 -18.82 -7.81 17.40
N PRO A 228 -17.98 -8.73 16.88
CA PRO A 228 -18.42 -9.73 15.91
C PRO A 228 -19.57 -10.60 16.44
#